data_AF-A0A259GXT4-F1
#
_entry.id   AF-A0A259GXT4-F1
#
_cell.length_a   1.000
_cell.length_b   1.000
_cell.length_c   1.000
_cell.angle_alpha   90.00
_cell.angle_beta   90.00
_cell.angle_gamma   90.00
#
_symmetry.space_group_name_H-M   'P 1'
#
loop_
_entity.id
_entity.type
_entity.pdbx_description
1 polymer ?
#
loop_
_entity_poly.entity_id
_entity_poly.type
_entity_poly.pdbx_seq_one_letter_code
_entity_poly.pdbx_strand_id
1 'polypeptide(L)'
;VAFRGGAITGMLVAGLALLAIAVFYHYLTDIAGYTVGGDDRTVVDGLVALAFGASLISIFARLGGGIFTKAADVGADLVGKVEAGIPEDDPRNPAVIADNVGDNVGDCAGMAADLFETYVVTVGATMVLTALLLKGLGEGLAAMMALPLLIGGVCIVTSIIGTYFVKLGSSNNIMGAMYKGFLVTSVLSIGAIWWAIDYALGGMETAMSYTILADTVTFTGRTLFYCSLIGLIITGLIIWITEYYTSTSYRPVRSIAKSSETGHGTNVIQGLAISLESTAMPTLVICAGIIGAYQLAGLIGIAYAATAMLALAGMVVALDAYGPVTDNAGGIAEMAGLD
;
A
#
# COMPACT_ATOMS: atom_id res chain seq x y z
N VAL A 1 9.17 -13.25 15.47
CA VAL A 1 7.72 -13.43 15.70
C VAL A 1 6.94 -12.26 15.12
N ALA A 2 7.29 -11.03 15.48
CA ALA A 2 6.64 -9.80 14.97
C ALA A 2 6.44 -9.77 13.45
N PHE A 3 7.46 -10.09 12.63
CA PHE A 3 7.29 -10.10 11.16
C PHE A 3 6.22 -11.10 10.68
N ARG A 4 6.09 -12.26 11.35
CA ARG A 4 5.02 -13.21 11.01
C ARG A 4 3.64 -12.64 11.37
N GLY A 5 3.53 -11.88 12.46
CA GLY A 5 2.31 -11.14 12.81
C GLY A 5 1.94 -10.13 11.73
N GLY A 6 2.90 -9.28 11.34
CA GLY A 6 2.70 -8.32 10.25
C GLY A 6 2.36 -9.01 8.92
N ALA A 7 3.02 -10.12 8.58
CA ALA A 7 2.72 -10.89 7.38
C ALA A 7 1.30 -11.45 7.35
N ILE A 8 0.74 -11.88 8.48
CA ILE A 8 -0.67 -12.30 8.57
C ILE A 8 -1.58 -11.13 8.23
N THR A 9 -1.36 -9.96 8.84
CA THR A 9 -2.13 -8.74 8.54
C THR A 9 -2.02 -8.37 7.07
N GLY A 10 -0.81 -8.32 6.51
CA GLY A 10 -0.60 -7.93 5.12
C GLY A 10 -1.24 -8.87 4.10
N MET A 11 -1.13 -10.18 4.30
CA MET A 11 -1.77 -11.16 3.40
C MET A 11 -3.30 -11.14 3.53
N LEU A 12 -3.83 -10.99 4.75
CA LEU A 12 -5.28 -10.91 4.97
C LEU A 12 -5.86 -9.62 4.38
N VAL A 13 -5.23 -8.47 4.56
CA VAL A 13 -5.71 -7.19 4.00
C VAL A 13 -5.74 -7.26 2.48
N ALA A 14 -4.63 -7.65 1.83
CA ALA A 14 -4.59 -7.75 0.38
C ALA A 14 -5.55 -8.83 -0.14
N GLY A 15 -5.60 -9.99 0.52
CA GLY A 15 -6.47 -11.11 0.13
C GLY A 15 -7.96 -10.80 0.28
N LEU A 16 -8.37 -10.19 1.40
CA LEU A 16 -9.76 -9.80 1.65
C LEU A 16 -10.20 -8.66 0.74
N ALA A 17 -9.33 -7.69 0.46
CA ALA A 17 -9.63 -6.62 -0.50
C ALA A 17 -9.87 -7.18 -1.90
N LEU A 18 -8.98 -8.06 -2.37
CA LEU A 18 -9.12 -8.71 -3.65
C LEU A 18 -10.38 -9.60 -3.70
N LEU A 19 -10.63 -10.38 -2.64
CA LEU A 19 -11.79 -11.25 -2.53
C LEU A 19 -13.10 -10.43 -2.55
N ALA A 20 -13.15 -9.30 -1.85
CA ALA A 20 -14.32 -8.44 -1.81
C ALA A 20 -14.70 -7.94 -3.22
N ILE A 21 -13.73 -7.45 -3.99
CA ILE A 21 -13.98 -6.98 -5.36
C ILE A 21 -14.34 -8.16 -6.27
N ALA A 22 -13.59 -9.26 -6.20
CA ALA A 22 -13.79 -10.41 -7.08
C ALA A 22 -15.15 -11.07 -6.86
N VAL A 23 -15.56 -11.30 -5.61
CA VAL A 23 -16.87 -11.87 -5.27
C VAL A 23 -17.99 -10.93 -5.66
N PHE A 24 -17.83 -9.62 -5.39
CA PHE A 24 -18.86 -8.65 -5.74
C PHE A 24 -19.02 -8.50 -7.25
N TYR A 25 -17.92 -8.46 -8.00
CA TYR A 25 -17.93 -8.45 -9.46
C TYR A 25 -18.58 -9.72 -10.03
N HIS A 26 -18.16 -10.90 -9.57
CA HIS A 26 -18.72 -12.18 -9.99
C HIS A 26 -20.22 -12.30 -9.68
N TYR A 27 -20.67 -11.80 -8.52
CA TYR A 27 -22.08 -11.75 -8.18
C TYR A 27 -22.87 -10.89 -9.17
N LEU A 28 -22.37 -9.70 -9.51
CA LEU A 28 -23.06 -8.80 -10.43
C LEU A 28 -23.11 -9.35 -11.86
N THR A 29 -22.03 -9.98 -12.35
CA THR A 29 -21.98 -10.46 -13.74
C THR A 29 -22.64 -11.82 -13.92
N ASP A 30 -22.25 -12.82 -13.11
CA ASP A 30 -22.56 -14.22 -13.42
C ASP A 30 -23.82 -14.70 -12.69
N ILE A 31 -24.07 -14.18 -11.49
CA ILE A 31 -25.23 -14.58 -10.67
C ILE A 31 -26.43 -13.68 -10.96
N ALA A 32 -26.24 -12.36 -10.92
CA ALA A 32 -27.29 -11.38 -11.20
C ALA A 32 -27.49 -11.11 -12.70
N GLY A 33 -26.53 -11.50 -13.55
CA GLY A 33 -26.67 -11.43 -15.00
C GLY A 33 -26.51 -10.02 -15.60
N TYR A 34 -25.93 -9.07 -14.86
CA TYR A 34 -25.70 -7.71 -15.38
C TYR A 34 -24.56 -7.68 -16.39
N THR A 35 -24.78 -6.96 -17.50
CA THR A 35 -23.78 -6.84 -18.55
C THR A 35 -22.77 -5.75 -18.22
N VAL A 36 -21.49 -6.01 -18.50
CA VAL A 36 -20.40 -5.06 -18.24
C VAL A 36 -20.12 -4.08 -19.39
N GLY A 37 -20.75 -4.32 -20.55
CA GLY A 37 -20.65 -3.49 -21.74
C GLY A 37 -22.00 -2.91 -22.17
N GLY A 38 -21.96 -1.91 -23.05
CA GLY A 38 -23.15 -1.22 -23.53
C GLY A 38 -23.57 -0.01 -22.67
N ASP A 39 -24.88 0.20 -22.56
CA ASP A 39 -25.48 1.32 -21.83
C ASP A 39 -25.80 0.97 -20.36
N ASP A 40 -25.75 -0.31 -19.98
CA ASP A 40 -25.95 -0.72 -18.59
C ASP A 40 -24.74 -0.30 -17.75
N ARG A 41 -25.01 0.47 -16.70
CA ARG A 41 -24.00 0.99 -15.77
C ARG A 41 -24.03 0.30 -14.42
N THR A 42 -24.92 -0.68 -14.21
CA THR A 42 -25.15 -1.30 -12.90
C THR A 42 -23.87 -1.88 -12.30
N VAL A 43 -23.04 -2.56 -13.10
CA VAL A 43 -21.76 -3.11 -12.62
C VAL A 43 -20.77 -2.00 -12.26
N VAL A 44 -20.66 -0.97 -13.11
CA VAL A 44 -19.76 0.18 -12.88
C VAL A 44 -20.17 0.95 -11.63
N ASP A 45 -21.44 1.32 -11.52
CA ASP A 45 -21.96 2.08 -10.39
C ASP A 45 -21.89 1.25 -9.10
N GLY A 46 -22.08 -0.08 -9.18
CA GLY A 46 -21.85 -1.00 -8.08
C GLY A 46 -20.40 -1.01 -7.60
N LEU A 47 -19.42 -1.14 -8.51
CA LEU A 47 -17.99 -1.11 -8.15
C LEU A 47 -17.59 0.24 -7.54
N VAL A 48 -18.13 1.34 -8.06
CA VAL A 48 -17.95 2.68 -7.48
C VAL A 48 -18.56 2.76 -6.08
N ALA A 49 -19.75 2.18 -5.86
CA ALA A 49 -20.37 2.14 -4.55
C ALA A 49 -19.58 1.30 -3.53
N LEU A 50 -19.00 0.18 -3.96
CA LEU A 50 -18.10 -0.64 -3.14
C LEU A 50 -16.86 0.16 -2.73
N ALA A 51 -16.22 0.83 -3.69
CA ALA A 51 -15.07 1.70 -3.45
C ALA A 51 -15.43 2.83 -2.47
N PHE A 52 -16.54 3.52 -2.69
CA PHE A 52 -17.02 4.57 -1.79
C PHE A 52 -17.28 4.06 -0.37
N GLY A 53 -17.92 2.88 -0.23
CA GLY A 53 -18.16 2.25 1.06
C GLY A 53 -16.86 1.91 1.80
N ALA A 54 -15.87 1.36 1.09
CA ALA A 54 -14.55 1.09 1.65
C ALA A 54 -13.86 2.38 2.14
N SER A 55 -13.91 3.46 1.35
CA SER A 55 -13.38 4.76 1.73
C SER A 55 -14.06 5.35 2.96
N LEU A 56 -15.39 5.25 3.04
CA LEU A 56 -16.15 5.76 4.18
C LEU A 56 -15.73 5.07 5.49
N ILE A 57 -15.66 3.74 5.49
CA ILE A 57 -15.27 2.98 6.69
C ILE A 57 -13.80 3.22 7.06
N SER A 58 -12.90 3.25 6.07
CA SER A 58 -11.48 3.53 6.29
C SER A 58 -11.26 4.88 6.99
N ILE A 59 -11.94 5.95 6.55
CA ILE A 59 -11.82 7.27 7.16
C ILE A 59 -12.17 7.22 8.65
N PHE A 60 -13.28 6.57 9.03
CA PHE A 60 -13.66 6.47 10.44
C PHE A 60 -12.70 5.60 11.25
N ALA A 61 -12.24 4.47 10.70
CA ALA A 61 -11.30 3.59 11.38
C ALA A 61 -9.96 4.30 11.63
N ARG A 62 -9.43 4.97 10.60
CA ARG A 62 -8.13 5.66 10.66
C ARG A 62 -8.19 6.91 11.54
N LEU A 63 -9.23 7.74 11.40
CA LEU A 63 -9.36 8.97 12.17
C LEU A 63 -9.73 8.69 13.63
N GLY A 64 -10.64 7.73 13.86
CA GLY A 64 -11.01 7.31 15.21
C GLY A 64 -9.84 6.65 15.95
N GLY A 65 -9.17 5.69 15.30
CA GLY A 65 -8.00 5.03 15.88
C GLY A 65 -6.83 5.99 16.07
N GLY A 66 -6.57 6.87 15.09
CA GLY A 66 -5.52 7.89 15.15
C GLY A 66 -5.70 8.90 16.28
N ILE A 67 -6.93 9.38 16.50
CA ILE A 67 -7.24 10.26 17.64
C ILE A 67 -7.02 9.51 18.96
N PHE A 68 -7.47 8.25 19.05
CA PHE A 68 -7.31 7.45 20.26
C PHE A 68 -5.83 7.23 20.61
N THR A 69 -5.02 6.72 19.67
CA THR A 69 -3.59 6.46 19.91
C THR A 69 -2.84 7.75 20.23
N LYS A 70 -2.95 8.80 19.41
CA LYS A 70 -2.15 10.01 19.62
C LYS A 70 -2.58 10.84 20.82
N ALA A 71 -3.82 10.73 21.30
CA ALA A 71 -4.20 11.31 22.58
C ALA A 71 -3.58 10.56 23.77
N ALA A 72 -3.46 9.23 23.67
CA ALA A 72 -2.86 8.40 24.72
C ALA A 72 -1.33 8.54 24.73
N ASP A 73 -0.66 8.33 23.59
CA ASP A 73 0.78 8.45 23.35
C ASP A 73 1.33 9.79 23.86
N VAL A 74 0.81 10.92 23.34
CA VAL A 74 1.28 12.26 23.74
C VAL A 74 1.03 12.53 25.24
N GLY A 75 -0.07 12.02 25.79
CA GLY A 75 -0.39 12.17 27.21
C GLY A 75 0.54 11.35 28.11
N ALA A 76 0.80 10.10 27.72
CA ALA A 76 1.70 9.18 28.42
C ALA A 76 3.12 9.73 28.44
N ASP A 77 3.63 10.16 27.29
CA ASP A 77 4.99 10.62 27.11
C ASP A 77 5.27 11.96 27.79
N LEU A 78 4.38 12.94 27.65
CA LEU A 78 4.60 14.26 28.27
C LEU A 78 4.59 14.15 29.79
N VAL A 79 3.58 13.50 30.37
CA VAL A 79 3.48 13.39 31.84
C VAL A 79 4.52 12.44 32.40
N GLY A 80 4.74 11.29 31.72
CA GLY A 80 5.69 10.28 32.16
C GLY A 80 7.14 10.74 32.03
N LYS A 81 7.59 10.97 30.79
CA LYS A 81 9.02 11.22 30.50
C LYS A 81 9.45 12.64 30.88
N VAL A 82 8.61 13.65 30.58
CA VAL A 82 9.01 15.07 30.70
C VAL A 82 8.71 15.64 32.09
N GLU A 83 7.53 15.37 32.66
CA GLU A 83 7.12 15.95 33.95
C GLU A 83 7.54 15.09 35.15
N ALA A 84 7.23 13.79 35.12
CA ALA A 84 7.48 12.87 36.23
C ALA A 84 8.89 12.24 36.19
N GLY A 85 9.55 12.23 35.02
CA GLY A 85 10.87 11.65 34.82
C GLY A 85 10.90 10.13 35.01
N ILE A 86 9.78 9.45 34.74
CA ILE A 86 9.70 7.98 34.73
C ILE A 86 9.98 7.45 33.31
N PRO A 87 10.41 6.18 33.17
CA PRO A 87 10.60 5.55 31.86
C PRO A 87 9.37 5.61 30.95
N GLU A 88 9.61 5.45 29.66
CA GLU A 88 8.58 5.11 28.65
C GLU A 88 7.82 3.86 29.09
N ASP A 89 6.53 3.74 28.78
CA ASP A 89 5.72 2.55 29.11
C ASP A 89 5.73 2.06 30.58
N ASP A 90 6.09 2.94 31.52
CA ASP A 90 6.15 2.55 32.93
C ASP A 90 4.75 2.19 33.48
N PRO A 91 4.60 1.06 34.19
CA PRO A 91 3.29 0.58 34.67
C PRO A 91 2.64 1.51 35.71
N ARG A 92 3.37 2.48 36.26
CA ARG A 92 2.83 3.52 37.16
C ARG A 92 2.08 4.61 36.38
N ASN A 93 2.31 4.74 35.09
CA ASN A 93 1.65 5.72 34.24
C ASN A 93 0.29 5.16 33.75
N PRO A 94 -0.85 5.75 34.17
CA PRO A 94 -2.17 5.22 33.85
C PRO A 94 -2.53 5.30 32.36
N ALA A 95 -1.78 6.09 31.57
CA ALA A 95 -2.02 6.24 30.14
C ALA A 95 -1.41 5.10 29.28
N VAL A 96 -0.46 4.33 29.81
CA VAL A 96 0.32 3.33 29.05
C VAL A 96 -0.56 2.22 28.46
N ILE A 97 -1.58 1.77 29.19
CA ILE A 97 -2.53 0.79 28.65
C ILE A 97 -3.32 1.38 27.47
N ALA A 98 -3.72 2.65 27.55
CA ALA A 98 -4.42 3.30 26.45
C ALA A 98 -3.50 3.52 25.24
N ASP A 99 -2.21 3.77 25.49
CA ASP A 99 -1.18 3.93 24.45
C ASP A 99 -0.99 2.64 23.66
N ASN A 100 -0.66 1.54 24.35
CA ASN A 100 -0.47 0.23 23.75
C ASN A 100 -1.76 -0.29 23.06
N VAL A 101 -2.94 -0.03 23.64
CA VAL A 101 -4.22 -0.31 22.96
C VAL A 101 -4.36 0.57 21.71
N GLY A 102 -3.93 1.82 21.78
CA GLY A 102 -3.91 2.77 20.68
C GLY A 102 -3.13 2.27 19.49
N ASP A 103 -1.93 1.71 19.67
CA ASP A 103 -1.14 1.14 18.56
C ASP A 103 -1.89 0.03 17.82
N ASN A 104 -2.67 -0.77 18.54
CA ASN A 104 -3.48 -1.82 17.94
C ASN A 104 -4.70 -1.26 17.19
N VAL A 105 -5.33 -0.21 17.72
CA VAL A 105 -6.56 0.36 17.14
C VAL A 105 -6.25 1.32 15.99
N GLY A 106 -5.28 2.20 16.15
CA GLY A 106 -4.84 3.17 15.14
C GLY A 106 -3.85 2.56 14.17
N ASP A 107 -2.68 2.20 14.69
CA ASP A 107 -1.52 1.89 13.85
C ASP A 107 -1.60 0.49 13.23
N CYS A 108 -2.35 -0.45 13.81
CA CYS A 108 -2.71 -1.72 13.17
C CYS A 108 -4.05 -1.64 12.42
N ALA A 109 -5.18 -1.50 13.13
CA ALA A 109 -6.50 -1.65 12.51
C ALA A 109 -6.84 -0.49 11.56
N GLY A 110 -6.50 0.75 11.92
CA GLY A 110 -6.67 1.92 11.04
C GLY A 110 -5.83 1.82 9.76
N MET A 111 -4.55 1.45 9.89
CA MET A 111 -3.66 1.22 8.75
C MET A 111 -4.14 0.07 7.83
N ALA A 112 -4.60 -1.03 8.42
CA ALA A 112 -5.16 -2.15 7.66
C ALA A 112 -6.42 -1.74 6.88
N ALA A 113 -7.31 -0.94 7.46
CA ALA A 113 -8.50 -0.42 6.78
C ALA A 113 -8.15 0.55 5.65
N ASP A 114 -7.12 1.39 5.84
CA ASP A 114 -6.60 2.30 4.83
C ASP A 114 -6.02 1.57 3.62
N LEU A 115 -5.23 0.53 3.86
CA LEU A 115 -4.63 -0.26 2.78
C LEU A 115 -5.65 -1.16 2.08
N PHE A 116 -6.65 -1.66 2.81
CA PHE A 116 -7.81 -2.34 2.21
C PHE A 116 -8.54 -1.41 1.24
N GLU A 117 -8.83 -0.18 1.68
CA GLU A 117 -9.48 0.85 0.89
C GLU A 117 -8.68 1.19 -0.36
N THR A 118 -7.39 1.48 -0.21
CA THR A 118 -6.51 1.83 -1.32
C THR A 118 -6.49 0.72 -2.37
N TYR A 119 -6.53 -0.55 -1.93
CA TYR A 119 -6.61 -1.69 -2.82
C TYR A 119 -7.96 -1.79 -3.55
N VAL A 120 -9.06 -1.68 -2.82
CA VAL A 120 -10.42 -1.73 -3.40
C VAL A 120 -10.63 -0.60 -4.40
N VAL A 121 -10.23 0.62 -4.05
CA VAL A 121 -10.40 1.80 -4.90
C VAL A 121 -9.51 1.74 -6.13
N THR A 122 -8.23 1.38 -6.00
CA THR A 122 -7.30 1.40 -7.14
C THR A 122 -7.61 0.30 -8.15
N VAL A 123 -7.86 -0.93 -7.67
CA VAL A 123 -8.22 -2.05 -8.54
C VAL A 123 -9.61 -1.81 -9.14
N GLY A 124 -10.58 -1.41 -8.32
CA GLY A 124 -11.93 -1.07 -8.78
C GLY A 124 -11.94 0.06 -9.80
N ALA A 125 -11.16 1.12 -9.61
CA ALA A 125 -11.01 2.22 -10.57
C ALA A 125 -10.41 1.74 -11.90
N THR A 126 -9.44 0.82 -11.87
CA THR A 126 -8.88 0.21 -13.07
C THR A 126 -9.93 -0.60 -13.84
N MET A 127 -10.77 -1.36 -13.11
CA MET A 127 -11.90 -2.09 -13.71
C MET A 127 -12.93 -1.13 -14.32
N VAL A 128 -13.30 -0.07 -13.60
CA VAL A 128 -14.26 0.95 -14.07
C VAL A 128 -13.72 1.70 -15.29
N LEU A 129 -12.46 2.12 -15.28
CA LEU A 129 -11.82 2.77 -16.43
C LEU A 129 -11.79 1.83 -17.64
N THR A 130 -11.49 0.56 -17.42
CA THR A 130 -11.54 -0.49 -18.45
C THR A 130 -12.95 -0.60 -19.03
N ALA A 131 -13.98 -0.71 -18.19
CA ALA A 131 -15.39 -0.77 -18.61
C ALA A 131 -15.81 0.44 -19.45
N LEU A 132 -15.34 1.64 -19.09
CA LEU A 132 -15.75 2.89 -19.72
C LEU A 132 -15.01 3.21 -21.01
N LEU A 133 -13.70 2.92 -21.06
CA LEU A 133 -12.85 3.26 -22.21
C LEU A 133 -12.81 2.14 -23.25
N LEU A 134 -12.91 0.88 -22.84
CA LEU A 134 -12.77 -0.28 -23.73
C LEU A 134 -14.12 -0.93 -24.09
N LYS A 135 -15.21 -0.16 -24.10
CA LYS A 135 -16.57 -0.66 -24.45
C LYS A 135 -16.65 -1.42 -25.78
N GLY A 136 -15.78 -1.07 -26.73
CA GLY A 136 -15.72 -1.69 -28.06
C GLY A 136 -15.01 -3.05 -28.12
N LEU A 137 -14.46 -3.56 -27.01
CA LEU A 137 -13.70 -4.83 -27.01
C LEU A 137 -14.56 -6.09 -27.17
N GLY A 138 -15.89 -5.99 -27.10
CA GLY A 138 -16.79 -7.13 -27.20
C GLY A 138 -16.51 -8.18 -26.11
N GLU A 139 -16.33 -9.45 -26.52
CA GLU A 139 -16.09 -10.58 -25.62
C GLU A 139 -14.81 -10.44 -24.77
N GLY A 140 -13.81 -9.65 -25.23
CA GLY A 140 -12.57 -9.42 -24.50
C GLY A 140 -12.70 -8.44 -23.32
N LEU A 141 -13.83 -7.73 -23.19
CA LEU A 141 -14.01 -6.71 -22.14
C LEU A 141 -13.98 -7.34 -20.74
N ALA A 142 -14.66 -8.48 -20.54
CA ALA A 142 -14.70 -9.16 -19.25
C ALA A 142 -13.30 -9.62 -18.81
N ALA A 143 -12.49 -10.14 -19.74
CA ALA A 143 -11.11 -10.53 -19.47
C ALA A 143 -10.25 -9.32 -19.05
N MET A 144 -10.42 -8.17 -19.70
CA MET A 144 -9.72 -6.92 -19.33
C MET A 144 -10.16 -6.36 -17.98
N MET A 145 -11.43 -6.47 -17.65
CA MET A 145 -11.91 -6.04 -16.33
C MET A 145 -11.45 -7.00 -15.22
N ALA A 146 -11.30 -8.28 -15.51
CA ALA A 146 -10.77 -9.26 -14.55
C ALA A 146 -9.24 -9.20 -14.42
N LEU A 147 -8.52 -8.66 -15.39
CA LEU A 147 -7.05 -8.62 -15.40
C LEU A 147 -6.41 -7.93 -14.16
N PRO A 148 -6.86 -6.75 -13.68
CA PRO A 148 -6.27 -6.18 -12.47
C PRO A 148 -6.49 -7.07 -11.22
N LEU A 149 -7.59 -7.86 -11.19
CA LEU A 149 -7.81 -8.86 -10.14
C LEU A 149 -6.82 -10.03 -10.27
N LEU A 150 -6.57 -10.49 -11.50
CA LEU A 150 -5.60 -11.55 -11.76
C LEU A 150 -4.18 -11.11 -11.38
N ILE A 151 -3.78 -9.89 -11.76
CA ILE A 151 -2.50 -9.28 -11.37
C ILE A 151 -2.39 -9.24 -9.84
N GLY A 152 -3.42 -8.76 -9.15
CA GLY A 152 -3.48 -8.77 -7.70
C GLY A 152 -3.29 -10.16 -7.10
N GLY A 153 -4.03 -11.15 -7.62
CA GLY A 153 -3.99 -12.53 -7.13
C GLY A 153 -2.64 -13.20 -7.30
N VAL A 154 -2.02 -13.09 -8.47
CA VAL A 154 -0.68 -13.68 -8.69
C VAL A 154 0.39 -12.99 -7.84
N CYS A 155 0.26 -11.69 -7.60
CA CYS A 155 1.24 -10.95 -6.80
C CYS A 155 1.07 -11.16 -5.29
N ILE A 156 -0.12 -11.56 -4.81
CA ILE A 156 -0.27 -12.09 -3.45
C ILE A 156 0.53 -13.39 -3.31
N VAL A 157 0.49 -14.29 -4.31
CA VAL A 157 1.28 -15.52 -4.27
C VAL A 157 2.78 -15.22 -4.23
N THR A 158 3.27 -14.27 -5.04
CA THR A 158 4.69 -13.86 -4.98
C THR A 158 5.03 -13.22 -3.64
N SER A 159 4.12 -12.46 -3.03
CA SER A 159 4.29 -11.89 -1.70
C SER A 159 4.39 -12.97 -0.61
N ILE A 160 3.52 -13.99 -0.66
CA ILE A 160 3.60 -15.17 0.22
C ILE A 160 4.98 -15.83 0.09
N ILE A 161 5.45 -16.08 -1.14
CA ILE A 161 6.77 -16.65 -1.38
C ILE A 161 7.86 -15.76 -0.75
N GLY A 162 7.81 -14.45 -1.00
CA GLY A 162 8.77 -13.48 -0.48
C GLY A 162 8.86 -13.45 1.05
N THR A 163 7.76 -13.67 1.77
CA THR A 163 7.78 -13.71 3.26
C THR A 163 8.72 -14.80 3.79
N TYR A 164 8.86 -15.94 3.11
CA TYR A 164 9.77 -17.01 3.51
C TYR A 164 11.26 -16.64 3.34
N PHE A 165 11.56 -15.56 2.61
CA PHE A 165 12.92 -15.04 2.42
C PHE A 165 13.29 -13.93 3.42
N VAL A 166 12.34 -13.42 4.20
CA VAL A 166 12.60 -12.51 5.32
C VAL A 166 13.15 -13.32 6.49
N LYS A 167 14.48 -13.50 6.48
CA LYS A 167 15.23 -14.23 7.51
C LYS A 167 16.44 -13.40 7.92
N LEU A 168 16.64 -13.27 9.22
CA LEU A 168 17.84 -12.64 9.78
C LEU A 168 19.07 -13.44 9.38
N GLY A 169 20.06 -12.74 8.83
CA GLY A 169 21.38 -13.28 8.53
C GLY A 169 22.34 -13.13 9.73
N SER A 170 23.60 -13.50 9.53
CA SER A 170 24.66 -13.39 10.54
C SER A 170 24.91 -11.96 11.05
N SER A 171 24.53 -10.94 10.28
CA SER A 171 24.67 -9.53 10.66
C SER A 171 23.54 -9.00 11.55
N ASN A 172 22.49 -9.80 11.82
CA ASN A 172 21.29 -9.40 12.58
C ASN A 172 20.61 -8.10 12.11
N ASN A 173 20.83 -7.70 10.85
CA ASN A 173 20.21 -6.50 10.29
C ASN A 173 18.75 -6.79 9.90
N ILE A 174 17.81 -6.25 10.69
CA ILE A 174 16.36 -6.40 10.50
C ILE A 174 15.91 -5.81 9.16
N MET A 175 16.29 -4.56 8.88
CA MET A 175 15.92 -3.89 7.63
C MET A 175 16.49 -4.59 6.41
N GLY A 176 17.73 -5.10 6.49
CA GLY A 176 18.33 -5.89 5.42
C GLY A 176 17.55 -7.18 5.12
N ALA A 177 17.04 -7.86 6.15
CA ALA A 177 16.20 -9.05 5.98
C ALA A 177 14.85 -8.71 5.33
N MET A 178 14.25 -7.59 5.72
CA MET A 178 13.01 -7.05 5.16
C MET A 178 13.17 -6.69 3.67
N TYR A 179 14.26 -6.01 3.29
CA TYR A 179 14.56 -5.70 1.89
C TYR A 179 14.79 -6.93 1.04
N LYS A 180 15.40 -7.98 1.59
CA LYS A 180 15.57 -9.24 0.86
C LYS A 180 14.22 -9.86 0.49
N GLY A 181 13.26 -9.88 1.42
CA GLY A 181 11.91 -10.35 1.12
C GLY A 181 11.21 -9.49 0.08
N PHE A 182 11.28 -8.17 0.24
CA PHE A 182 10.71 -7.21 -0.71
C PHE A 182 11.29 -7.39 -2.13
N LEU A 183 12.60 -7.54 -2.25
CA LEU A 183 13.28 -7.74 -3.54
C LEU A 183 12.85 -9.06 -4.20
N VAL A 184 12.77 -10.15 -3.43
CA VAL A 184 12.27 -11.43 -3.95
C VAL A 184 10.83 -11.30 -4.44
N THR A 185 9.94 -10.68 -3.65
CA THR A 185 8.56 -10.42 -4.07
C THR A 185 8.53 -9.60 -5.36
N SER A 186 9.29 -8.51 -5.42
CA SER A 186 9.32 -7.61 -6.57
C SER A 186 9.77 -8.31 -7.85
N VAL A 187 10.86 -9.06 -7.80
CA VAL A 187 11.40 -9.78 -8.96
C VAL A 187 10.44 -10.87 -9.43
N LEU A 188 9.84 -11.62 -8.50
CA LEU A 188 8.85 -12.65 -8.84
C LEU A 188 7.58 -12.03 -9.43
N SER A 189 7.13 -10.88 -8.92
CA SER A 189 5.96 -10.16 -9.44
C SER A 189 6.14 -9.73 -10.89
N ILE A 190 7.36 -9.41 -11.34
CA ILE A 190 7.62 -9.10 -12.77
C ILE A 190 7.22 -10.29 -13.66
N GLY A 191 7.69 -11.49 -13.35
CA GLY A 191 7.33 -12.70 -14.11
C GLY A 191 5.85 -13.06 -13.99
N ALA A 192 5.27 -12.89 -12.80
CA ALA A 192 3.86 -13.17 -12.54
C ALA A 192 2.92 -12.23 -13.31
N ILE A 193 3.24 -10.93 -13.36
CA ILE A 193 2.48 -9.93 -14.11
C ILE A 193 2.57 -10.20 -15.62
N TRP A 194 3.76 -10.54 -16.13
CA TRP A 194 3.91 -10.94 -17.54
C TRP A 194 2.98 -12.10 -17.89
N TRP A 195 2.99 -13.16 -17.07
CA TRP A 195 2.12 -14.32 -17.28
C TRP A 195 0.64 -13.96 -17.20
N ALA A 196 0.23 -13.14 -16.22
CA ALA A 196 -1.16 -12.73 -16.06
C ALA A 196 -1.69 -11.96 -17.27
N ILE A 197 -0.88 -11.03 -17.80
CA ILE A 197 -1.23 -10.23 -18.98
C ILE A 197 -1.31 -11.10 -20.23
N ASP A 198 -0.30 -11.95 -20.47
CA ASP A 198 -0.27 -12.86 -21.63
C ASP A 198 -1.45 -13.83 -21.62
N TYR A 199 -1.76 -14.41 -20.46
CA TYR A 199 -2.89 -15.33 -20.27
C TYR A 199 -4.24 -14.64 -20.52
N ALA A 200 -4.45 -13.45 -19.95
CA ALA A 200 -5.73 -12.74 -20.09
C ALA A 200 -5.97 -12.22 -21.51
N LEU A 201 -4.91 -11.85 -22.23
CA LEU A 201 -4.99 -11.31 -23.59
C LEU A 201 -4.86 -12.35 -24.70
N GLY A 202 -4.50 -13.60 -24.36
CA GLY A 202 -4.18 -14.63 -25.34
C GLY A 202 -2.93 -14.31 -26.18
N GLY A 203 -2.05 -13.46 -25.65
CA GLY A 203 -0.83 -13.03 -26.33
C GLY A 203 -0.42 -11.59 -26.02
N MET A 204 0.87 -11.39 -25.75
CA MET A 204 1.42 -10.06 -25.48
C MET A 204 1.33 -9.04 -26.63
N GLU A 205 1.13 -9.51 -27.86
CA GLU A 205 1.00 -8.66 -29.06
C GLU A 205 -0.44 -8.36 -29.45
N THR A 206 -1.42 -8.82 -28.67
CA THR A 206 -2.83 -8.49 -28.90
C THR A 206 -3.01 -6.98 -28.82
N ALA A 207 -3.32 -6.37 -29.97
CA ALA A 207 -3.52 -4.94 -30.10
C ALA A 207 -4.91 -4.55 -29.61
N MET A 208 -4.96 -3.55 -28.75
CA MET A 208 -6.18 -2.94 -28.24
C MET A 208 -6.14 -1.45 -28.53
N SER A 209 -7.33 -0.85 -28.62
CA SER A 209 -7.44 0.58 -28.80
C SER A 209 -8.68 1.13 -28.15
N TYR A 210 -8.59 2.36 -27.67
CA TYR A 210 -9.74 3.16 -27.30
C TYR A 210 -9.57 4.59 -27.83
N THR A 211 -10.67 5.33 -27.94
CA THR A 211 -10.67 6.72 -28.41
C THR A 211 -11.12 7.65 -27.28
N ILE A 212 -10.34 8.69 -26.99
CA ILE A 212 -10.72 9.80 -26.10
C ILE A 212 -10.58 11.10 -26.90
N LEU A 213 -11.63 11.95 -26.90
CA LEU A 213 -11.59 13.31 -27.47
C LEU A 213 -11.01 13.38 -28.90
N ALA A 214 -11.34 12.38 -29.73
CA ALA A 214 -10.86 12.18 -31.12
C ALA A 214 -9.44 11.62 -31.30
N ASP A 215 -8.66 11.41 -30.23
CA ASP A 215 -7.38 10.70 -30.28
C ASP A 215 -7.58 9.21 -30.00
N THR A 216 -7.09 8.37 -30.91
CA THR A 216 -7.11 6.92 -30.73
C THR A 216 -5.79 6.46 -30.12
N VAL A 217 -5.87 5.95 -28.90
CA VAL A 217 -4.74 5.34 -28.19
C VAL A 217 -4.71 3.87 -28.57
N THR A 218 -3.57 3.42 -29.10
CA THR A 218 -3.33 2.01 -29.43
C THR A 218 -2.24 1.46 -28.51
N PHE A 219 -2.44 0.26 -27.98
CA PHE A 219 -1.50 -0.38 -27.07
C PHE A 219 -1.60 -1.90 -27.18
N THR A 220 -0.57 -2.60 -26.70
CA THR A 220 -0.54 -4.06 -26.66
C THR A 220 -0.37 -4.55 -25.22
N GLY A 221 -0.47 -5.87 -25.01
CA GLY A 221 -0.13 -6.48 -23.73
C GLY A 221 1.29 -6.15 -23.26
N ARG A 222 2.27 -6.06 -24.17
CA ARG A 222 3.63 -5.59 -23.85
C ARG A 222 3.65 -4.18 -23.29
N THR A 223 2.89 -3.28 -23.89
CA THR A 223 2.79 -1.89 -23.42
C THR A 223 2.20 -1.84 -22.02
N LEU A 224 1.14 -2.62 -21.74
CA LEU A 224 0.57 -2.73 -20.38
C LEU A 224 1.58 -3.28 -19.38
N PHE A 225 2.36 -4.29 -19.76
CA PHE A 225 3.42 -4.83 -18.92
C PHE A 225 4.47 -3.77 -18.59
N TYR A 226 4.88 -2.95 -19.56
CA TYR A 226 5.81 -1.84 -19.29
C TYR A 226 5.20 -0.77 -18.38
N CYS A 227 3.90 -0.46 -18.52
CA CYS A 227 3.18 0.39 -17.57
C CYS A 227 3.19 -0.20 -16.14
N SER A 228 2.92 -1.50 -16.01
CA SER A 228 2.99 -2.18 -14.72
C SER A 228 4.40 -2.20 -14.13
N LEU A 229 5.44 -2.34 -14.96
CA LEU A 229 6.83 -2.26 -14.52
C LEU A 229 7.17 -0.85 -14.01
N ILE A 230 6.67 0.20 -14.66
CA ILE A 230 6.77 1.58 -14.14
C ILE A 230 6.16 1.66 -12.73
N GLY A 231 4.99 1.06 -12.53
CA GLY A 231 4.35 0.96 -11.20
C GLY A 231 5.26 0.32 -10.14
N LEU A 232 5.83 -0.85 -10.44
CA LEU A 232 6.77 -1.53 -9.53
C LEU A 232 8.01 -0.68 -9.21
N ILE A 233 8.57 0.00 -10.22
CA ILE A 233 9.71 0.89 -10.06
C ILE A 233 9.35 2.07 -9.15
N ILE A 234 8.18 2.69 -9.35
CA ILE A 234 7.70 3.79 -8.49
C ILE A 234 7.61 3.31 -7.03
N THR A 235 7.00 2.14 -6.78
CA THR A 235 6.91 1.60 -5.41
C THR A 235 8.29 1.42 -4.78
N GLY A 236 9.26 0.84 -5.51
CA GLY A 236 10.62 0.68 -5.03
C GLY A 236 11.34 2.00 -4.75
N LEU A 237 11.18 2.99 -5.64
CA LEU A 237 11.75 4.33 -5.46
C LEU A 237 11.15 5.07 -4.27
N ILE A 238 9.82 5.01 -4.09
CA ILE A 238 9.15 5.63 -2.94
C ILE A 238 9.65 5.02 -1.63
N ILE A 239 9.74 3.68 -1.55
CA ILE A 239 10.26 3.01 -0.35
C ILE A 239 11.69 3.47 -0.04
N TRP A 240 12.56 3.52 -1.05
CA TRP A 240 13.95 3.95 -0.87
C TRP A 240 14.08 5.42 -0.46
N ILE A 241 13.28 6.31 -1.07
CA ILE A 241 13.26 7.72 -0.71
C ILE A 241 12.74 7.90 0.73
N THR A 242 11.66 7.21 1.09
CA THR A 242 11.09 7.27 2.45
C THR A 242 12.10 6.79 3.48
N GLU A 243 12.83 5.70 3.22
CA GLU A 243 13.90 5.22 4.12
C GLU A 243 14.98 6.30 4.33
N TYR A 244 15.44 6.96 3.25
CA TYR A 244 16.46 8.00 3.36
C TYR A 244 16.03 9.17 4.27
N TYR A 245 14.75 9.55 4.24
CA TYR A 245 14.23 10.64 5.07
C TYR A 245 13.84 10.23 6.49
N THR A 246 13.64 8.94 6.76
CA THR A 246 13.11 8.43 8.05
C THR A 246 14.11 7.60 8.87
N SER A 247 15.17 7.08 8.25
CA SER A 247 16.18 6.27 8.97
C SER A 247 17.24 7.14 9.66
N THR A 248 17.58 6.75 10.90
CA THR A 248 18.62 7.37 11.75
C THR A 248 20.03 7.30 11.16
N SER A 249 20.21 6.50 10.11
CA SER A 249 21.50 6.34 9.42
C SER A 249 21.82 7.47 8.44
N TYR A 250 20.84 8.28 8.05
CA TYR A 250 20.99 9.27 6.98
C TYR A 250 21.00 10.71 7.49
N ARG A 251 21.41 11.63 6.60
CA ARG A 251 21.50 13.08 6.87
C ARG A 251 20.20 13.65 7.47
N PRO A 252 19.00 13.39 6.93
CA PRO A 252 17.79 14.09 7.37
C PRO A 252 17.52 13.90 8.87
N VAL A 253 17.47 12.66 9.35
CA VAL A 253 17.23 12.35 10.76
C VAL A 253 18.39 12.78 11.67
N ARG A 254 19.65 12.57 11.23
CA ARG A 254 20.83 13.02 12.00
C ARG A 254 20.85 14.54 12.19
N SER A 255 20.37 15.30 11.20
CA SER A 255 20.29 16.76 11.29
C SER A 255 19.26 17.22 12.32
N ILE A 256 18.11 16.53 12.40
CA ILE A 256 17.05 16.80 13.39
C ILE A 256 17.56 16.48 14.81
N ALA A 257 18.16 15.30 14.99
CA ALA A 257 18.75 14.90 16.26
C ALA A 257 19.81 15.89 16.74
N LYS A 258 20.70 16.35 15.85
CA LYS A 258 21.71 17.36 16.17
C LYS A 258 21.08 18.71 16.56
N SER A 259 20.00 19.13 15.89
CA SER A 259 19.31 20.37 16.25
C SER A 259 18.75 20.35 17.68
N SER A 260 18.45 19.16 18.23
CA SER A 260 18.00 19.02 19.62
C SER A 260 19.02 19.50 20.65
N GLU A 261 20.33 19.55 20.32
CA GLU A 261 21.38 20.11 21.20
C GLU A 261 21.18 21.60 21.50
N THR A 262 20.42 22.31 20.66
CA THR A 262 20.17 23.76 20.77
C THR A 262 18.77 24.09 21.30
N GLY A 263 17.99 23.07 21.67
CA GLY A 263 16.67 23.19 22.29
C GLY A 263 15.52 22.63 21.45
N HIS A 264 14.33 22.57 22.05
CA HIS A 264 13.14 21.98 21.42
C HIS A 264 12.67 22.75 20.18
N GLY A 265 12.77 24.09 20.19
CA GLY A 265 12.30 24.93 19.09
C GLY A 265 13.07 24.70 17.78
N THR A 266 14.40 24.57 17.86
CA THR A 266 15.25 24.29 16.70
C THR A 266 15.06 22.87 16.18
N ASN A 267 14.77 21.90 17.06
CA ASN A 267 14.36 20.55 16.67
C ASN A 267 13.08 20.57 15.82
N VAL A 268 12.04 21.29 16.28
CA VAL A 268 10.76 21.42 15.54
C VAL A 268 10.97 22.13 14.21
N ILE A 269 11.72 23.23 14.17
CA ILE A 269 12.00 23.97 12.92
C ILE A 269 12.74 23.08 11.93
N GLN A 270 13.78 22.36 12.37
CA GLN A 270 14.54 21.46 11.51
C GLN A 270 13.67 20.30 11.01
N GLY A 271 12.84 19.72 11.87
CA GLY A 271 11.89 18.66 11.51
C GLY A 271 10.90 19.11 10.43
N LEU A 272 10.32 20.30 10.59
CA LEU A 272 9.41 20.88 9.59
C LEU A 272 10.11 21.21 8.27
N ALA A 273 11.35 21.69 8.31
CA ALA A 273 12.12 21.93 7.10
C ALA A 273 12.38 20.63 6.31
N ILE A 274 12.79 19.56 7.02
CA ILE A 274 13.00 18.24 6.42
C ILE A 274 11.69 17.62 5.91
N SER A 275 10.56 17.79 6.62
CA SER A 275 9.28 17.26 6.15
C SER A 275 8.84 17.91 4.83
N LEU A 276 9.01 19.24 4.69
CA LEU A 276 8.77 19.95 3.44
C LEU A 276 9.72 19.48 2.31
N GLU A 277 11.02 19.28 2.60
CA GLU A 277 12.01 18.74 1.66
C GLU A 277 11.62 17.32 1.17
N SER A 278 11.15 16.47 2.09
CA SER A 278 10.91 15.05 1.84
C SER A 278 9.82 14.75 0.80
N THR A 279 8.86 15.67 0.60
CA THR A 279 7.75 15.48 -0.35
C THR A 279 8.14 15.71 -1.81
N ALA A 280 9.25 16.42 -2.07
CA ALA A 280 9.64 16.81 -3.42
C ALA A 280 10.02 15.61 -4.29
N MET A 281 10.88 14.73 -3.78
CA MET A 281 11.39 13.58 -4.51
C MET A 281 10.30 12.54 -4.85
N PRO A 282 9.45 12.10 -3.89
CA PRO A 282 8.31 11.21 -4.20
C PRO A 282 7.37 11.82 -5.23
N THR A 283 7.07 13.13 -5.14
CA THR A 283 6.22 13.82 -6.11
C THR A 283 6.81 13.77 -7.51
N LEU A 284 8.10 14.05 -7.67
CA LEU A 284 8.78 13.98 -8.98
C LEU A 284 8.77 12.55 -9.56
N VAL A 285 8.97 11.53 -8.72
CA VAL A 285 8.90 10.12 -9.14
C VAL A 285 7.49 9.79 -9.62
N ILE A 286 6.45 10.20 -8.90
CA ILE A 286 5.05 9.99 -9.29
C ILE A 286 4.74 10.72 -10.61
N CYS A 287 5.14 11.98 -10.75
CA CYS A 287 4.93 12.75 -11.99
C CYS A 287 5.62 12.08 -13.19
N ALA A 288 6.89 11.66 -13.05
CA ALA A 288 7.62 10.96 -14.10
C ALA A 288 6.94 9.61 -14.45
N GLY A 289 6.45 8.90 -13.43
CA GLY A 289 5.68 7.68 -13.57
C GLY A 289 4.38 7.84 -14.35
N ILE A 290 3.59 8.85 -13.98
CA ILE A 290 2.33 9.21 -14.67
C ILE A 290 2.61 9.56 -16.13
N ILE A 291 3.61 10.42 -16.40
CA ILE A 291 3.97 10.82 -17.76
C ILE A 291 4.41 9.60 -18.59
N GLY A 292 5.28 8.75 -18.03
CA GLY A 292 5.76 7.54 -18.70
C GLY A 292 4.63 6.55 -19.01
N ALA A 293 3.77 6.27 -18.04
CA ALA A 293 2.64 5.36 -18.23
C ALA A 293 1.59 5.91 -19.21
N TYR A 294 1.34 7.23 -19.18
CA TYR A 294 0.41 7.89 -20.09
C TYR A 294 0.91 7.88 -21.53
N GLN A 295 2.20 8.11 -21.77
CA GLN A 295 2.77 8.06 -23.12
C GLN A 295 2.70 6.66 -23.74
N LEU A 296 2.69 5.61 -22.92
CA LEU A 296 2.62 4.23 -23.36
C LEU A 296 1.19 3.79 -23.71
N ALA A 297 0.24 3.94 -22.79
CA ALA A 297 -1.13 3.44 -22.96
C ALA A 297 -2.21 4.39 -22.42
N GLY A 298 -1.92 5.70 -22.35
CA GLY A 298 -2.85 6.73 -21.89
C GLY A 298 -3.36 6.48 -20.46
N LEU A 299 -4.66 6.72 -20.24
CA LEU A 299 -5.30 6.53 -18.93
C LEU A 299 -5.28 5.07 -18.48
N ILE A 300 -5.39 4.12 -19.41
CA ILE A 300 -5.27 2.69 -19.10
C ILE A 300 -3.85 2.39 -18.62
N GLY A 301 -2.82 2.95 -19.24
CA GLY A 301 -1.44 2.82 -18.79
C GLY A 301 -1.25 3.29 -17.35
N ILE A 302 -1.79 4.45 -16.98
CA ILE A 302 -1.74 4.95 -15.59
C ILE A 302 -2.45 3.98 -14.63
N ALA A 303 -3.64 3.49 -14.99
CA ALA A 303 -4.42 2.59 -14.15
C ALA A 303 -3.68 1.26 -13.87
N TYR A 304 -3.03 0.70 -14.89
CA TYR A 304 -2.23 -0.52 -14.75
C TYR A 304 -0.88 -0.30 -14.04
N ALA A 305 -0.30 0.89 -14.15
CA ALA A 305 0.83 1.28 -13.30
C ALA A 305 0.41 1.36 -11.82
N ALA A 306 -0.71 2.00 -11.52
CA ALA A 306 -1.24 2.10 -10.16
C ALA A 306 -1.63 0.72 -9.58
N THR A 307 -2.27 -0.14 -10.38
CA THR A 307 -2.56 -1.53 -9.99
C THR A 307 -1.28 -2.29 -9.63
N ALA A 308 -0.23 -2.13 -10.45
CA ALA A 308 1.05 -2.77 -10.19
C ALA A 308 1.80 -2.19 -8.99
N MET A 309 1.59 -0.91 -8.62
CA MET A 309 2.14 -0.38 -7.36
C MET A 309 1.63 -1.17 -6.15
N LEU A 310 0.39 -1.66 -6.22
CA LEU A 310 -0.25 -2.48 -5.19
C LEU A 310 0.02 -3.98 -5.32
N ALA A 311 0.71 -4.42 -6.38
CA ALA A 311 1.17 -5.81 -6.50
C ALA A 311 2.02 -6.24 -5.30
N LEU A 312 2.75 -5.30 -4.69
CA LEU A 312 3.61 -5.54 -3.55
C LEU A 312 2.93 -5.23 -2.21
N ALA A 313 1.64 -4.86 -2.22
CA ALA A 313 0.91 -4.39 -1.05
C ALA A 313 0.99 -5.40 0.10
N GLY A 314 0.79 -6.70 -0.16
CA GLY A 314 0.86 -7.72 0.88
C GLY A 314 2.21 -7.74 1.63
N MET A 315 3.32 -7.58 0.90
CA MET A 315 4.64 -7.47 1.52
C MET A 315 4.84 -6.11 2.21
N VAL A 316 4.45 -5.00 1.59
CA VAL A 316 4.60 -3.66 2.17
C VAL A 316 3.81 -3.52 3.48
N VAL A 317 2.56 -3.96 3.51
CA VAL A 317 1.72 -3.99 4.73
C VAL A 317 2.37 -4.90 5.79
N ALA A 318 2.99 -6.02 5.39
CA ALA A 318 3.68 -6.89 6.34
C ALA A 318 4.89 -6.22 7.01
N LEU A 319 5.58 -5.35 6.27
CA LEU A 319 6.69 -4.55 6.78
C LEU A 319 6.20 -3.44 7.72
N ASP A 320 5.05 -2.84 7.41
CA ASP A 320 4.44 -1.77 8.21
C ASP A 320 3.84 -2.31 9.51
N ALA A 321 3.01 -3.36 9.42
CA ALA A 321 2.37 -4.00 10.57
C ALA A 321 3.34 -4.76 11.50
N TYR A 322 4.62 -4.86 11.14
CA TYR A 322 5.66 -5.32 12.06
C TYR A 322 5.92 -4.30 13.19
N GLY A 323 5.86 -3.00 12.88
CA GLY A 323 6.20 -1.90 13.80
C GLY A 323 5.36 -1.91 15.07
N PRO A 324 4.03 -1.79 14.99
CA PRO A 324 3.15 -1.76 16.17
C PRO A 324 3.23 -3.03 17.02
N VAL A 325 3.53 -4.19 16.40
CA VAL A 325 3.73 -5.46 17.12
C VAL A 325 5.02 -5.42 17.94
N THR A 326 6.08 -4.79 17.42
CA THR A 326 7.31 -4.59 18.20
C THR A 326 7.17 -3.51 19.25
N ASP A 327 6.33 -2.50 19.01
CA ASP A 327 6.05 -1.42 19.96
C ASP A 327 5.39 -1.96 21.22
N ASN A 328 4.27 -2.68 21.05
CA ASN A 328 3.59 -3.38 22.14
C ASN A 328 4.48 -4.40 22.85
N ALA A 329 5.40 -5.05 22.13
CA ALA A 329 6.33 -5.98 22.76
C ALA A 329 7.32 -5.25 23.69
N GLY A 330 7.74 -4.04 23.32
CA GLY A 330 8.54 -3.15 24.17
C GLY A 330 7.76 -2.70 25.39
N GLY A 331 6.55 -2.17 25.21
CA GLY A 331 5.71 -1.71 26.32
C GLY A 331 5.37 -2.83 27.30
N ILE A 332 5.05 -4.04 26.82
CA ILE A 332 4.83 -5.21 27.69
C ILE A 332 6.09 -5.61 28.45
N ALA A 333 7.27 -5.53 27.82
CA ALA A 333 8.53 -5.88 28.48
C ALA A 333 8.84 -4.91 29.64
N GLU A 334 8.67 -3.62 29.41
CA GLU A 334 8.88 -2.58 30.43
C GLU A 334 7.85 -2.70 31.57
N MET A 335 6.56 -2.87 31.24
CA MET A 335 5.50 -3.09 32.22
C MET A 335 5.72 -4.34 33.08
N ALA A 336 6.41 -5.35 32.53
CA ALA A 336 6.74 -6.59 33.24
C ALA A 336 8.09 -6.52 33.99
N GLY A 337 8.85 -5.43 33.87
CA GLY A 337 10.17 -5.27 34.48
C GLY A 337 11.19 -6.29 33.98
N LEU A 338 11.16 -6.61 32.68
CA LEU A 338 12.11 -7.50 32.02
C LEU A 338 13.36 -6.73 31.57
N ASP A 339 14.50 -7.43 31.50
CA ASP A 339 15.78 -6.90 30.99
C ASP A 339 15.80 -6.68 29.47
#